data_AF-A0A2M8U8T3-F1
#
_entry.id   AF-A0A2M8U8T3-F1
#
_cell.length_a   1.000
_cell.length_b   1.000
_cell.length_c   1.000
_cell.angle_alpha   90.00
_cell.angle_beta   90.00
_cell.angle_gamma   90.00
#
_symmetry.space_group_name_H-M   'P 1'
#
loop_
_entity.id
_entity.type
_entity.pdbx_description
1 polymer ?
#
loop_
_entity_poly.entity_id
_entity_poly.type
_entity_poly.pdbx_seq_one_letter_code
_entity_poly.pdbx_strand_id
1 'polypeptide(L)'
;MESALRRGQLWEAASMSEGGIVFTSQQTDENLTGANTRRVTFGDVDQIGPDDLAGRYLRQFWQPVMHSHDLEAGRALPLNILDEQFTIYRGESGKPFVISSRCPHRSAPMHAGWVQGDEIRCFYHGWKFAGDGTCTEQPAERPAFCERAGIKSYPTQEYIGLIFVFFGEGEPPEMPRYPAFDSKDVVVTYDTYKRPCSYYNNLENSGDFSHIAFTHSSLHGSWDESNQEPTIMAEESPWGVTMTNAFPDGRRIVYQFGMPNILHARVLPDDPNYDYREFLAIWVPIDDDNHIQFTLTSTPNVPGKIEGYLKRRAERFAGYDQDPVEIARKIVSGQMKYEDVDPKRVWLVVLQDNIVQTGVGRPSRRPPELLGRSDACVLRQRRVWLRELQKFADGKPLKQWRYDPAEVPVHSEFFTTKKN
;
A
#
# COMPACT_ATOMS: atom_id res chain seq x y z
N MET A 1 -44.36 19.62 -23.99
CA MET A 1 -43.78 20.92 -24.36
C MET A 1 -42.83 21.28 -23.23
N GLU A 2 -41.55 20.93 -23.34
CA GLU A 2 -40.50 21.83 -23.88
C GLU A 2 -40.42 23.14 -23.07
N SER A 3 -39.29 23.63 -22.54
CA SER A 3 -37.86 23.38 -22.77
C SER A 3 -37.09 23.92 -21.54
N ALA A 4 -36.09 23.20 -21.03
CA ALA A 4 -34.66 23.51 -21.09
C ALA A 4 -34.25 25.00 -20.94
N LEU A 5 -33.40 25.32 -19.93
CA LEU A 5 -32.01 25.73 -20.17
C LEU A 5 -31.19 25.87 -18.87
N ARG A 6 -29.90 25.59 -19.04
CA ARG A 6 -28.82 25.42 -18.06
C ARG A 6 -28.29 26.75 -17.49
N ARG A 7 -27.62 26.64 -16.33
CA ARG A 7 -26.36 27.28 -15.86
C ARG A 7 -26.32 27.04 -14.34
N GLY A 8 -25.32 26.45 -13.68
CA GLY A 8 -23.88 26.36 -13.94
C GLY A 8 -23.15 26.97 -12.74
N GLN A 9 -22.45 26.15 -11.95
CA GLN A 9 -21.43 26.45 -10.93
C GLN A 9 -21.73 27.47 -9.81
N LEU A 10 -21.58 27.02 -8.57
CA LEU A 10 -20.80 27.66 -7.49
C LEU A 10 -20.80 26.70 -6.28
N TRP A 11 -19.69 25.98 -6.07
CA TRP A 11 -19.40 25.34 -4.79
C TRP A 11 -18.58 26.33 -3.96
N GLU A 12 -19.26 27.15 -3.16
CA GLU A 12 -18.65 27.86 -2.06
C GLU A 12 -18.84 27.05 -0.77
N ALA A 13 -17.80 27.07 0.05
CA ALA A 13 -17.74 26.45 1.36
C ALA A 13 -19.00 26.75 2.20
N ALA A 14 -19.83 25.73 2.40
CA ALA A 14 -20.93 25.79 3.36
C ALA A 14 -20.56 24.92 4.57
N SER A 15 -20.10 25.62 5.61
CA SER A 15 -20.35 25.37 7.02
C SER A 15 -20.69 23.93 7.43
N MET A 16 -19.79 23.35 8.22
CA MET A 16 -20.13 22.36 9.24
C MET A 16 -21.29 22.92 10.07
N SER A 17 -22.48 22.35 9.90
CA SER A 17 -23.59 22.54 10.81
C SER A 17 -23.78 21.26 11.61
N GLU A 18 -24.08 21.44 12.89
CA GLU A 18 -24.21 20.42 13.93
C GLU A 18 -25.12 19.27 13.49
N GLY A 19 -24.52 18.12 13.19
CA GLY A 19 -25.23 16.93 12.75
C GLY A 19 -24.26 15.96 12.09
N GLY A 20 -23.69 15.03 12.87
CA GLY A 20 -22.83 13.98 12.34
C GLY A 20 -23.50 13.25 11.18
N ILE A 21 -22.79 13.10 10.06
CA ILE A 21 -23.31 12.39 8.90
C ILE A 21 -23.19 10.88 9.18
N VAL A 22 -24.33 10.23 9.39
CA VAL A 22 -24.39 8.77 9.51
C VAL A 22 -24.13 8.13 8.15
N PHE A 23 -22.93 7.59 7.95
CA PHE A 23 -22.59 6.78 6.77
C PHE A 23 -22.85 5.30 7.05
N THR A 24 -24.02 4.80 6.68
CA THR A 24 -24.25 3.35 6.72
C THR A 24 -23.35 2.65 5.71
N SER A 25 -23.01 1.38 5.94
CA SER A 25 -22.28 0.51 4.97
C SER A 25 -23.02 0.33 3.62
N GLN A 26 -24.20 0.93 3.48
CA GLN A 26 -25.04 0.96 2.29
C GLN A 26 -25.14 2.36 1.65
N GLN A 27 -24.46 3.38 2.18
CA GLN A 27 -24.54 4.75 1.64
C GLN A 27 -23.60 4.91 0.44
N THR A 28 -24.15 5.50 -0.61
CA THR A 28 -23.84 5.07 -1.97
C THR A 28 -24.13 6.26 -2.87
N ASP A 29 -23.23 6.58 -3.80
CA ASP A 29 -23.36 7.80 -4.61
C ASP A 29 -24.56 7.64 -5.56
N GLU A 30 -25.59 8.47 -5.39
CA GLU A 30 -26.85 8.39 -6.14
C GLU A 30 -26.72 8.92 -7.59
N ASN A 31 -25.60 9.57 -7.91
CA ASN A 31 -25.41 10.23 -9.22
C ASN A 31 -24.76 9.34 -10.31
N LEU A 32 -24.54 8.04 -10.07
CA LEU A 32 -23.72 7.19 -10.95
C LEU A 32 -24.46 6.07 -11.72
N THR A 33 -25.80 5.98 -11.70
CA THR A 33 -26.48 4.84 -12.32
C THR A 33 -26.79 5.04 -13.81
N GLY A 34 -26.08 4.29 -14.67
CA GLY A 34 -26.58 3.87 -15.98
C GLY A 34 -27.41 2.58 -15.83
N ALA A 35 -28.43 2.40 -16.66
CA ALA A 35 -29.54 1.46 -16.42
C ALA A 35 -29.24 -0.06 -16.54
N ASN A 36 -27.99 -0.54 -16.43
CA ASN A 36 -27.72 -1.97 -16.61
C ASN A 36 -26.48 -2.57 -15.91
N THR A 37 -25.85 -1.87 -14.96
CA THR A 37 -24.67 -2.40 -14.24
C THR A 37 -24.95 -2.60 -12.75
N ARG A 38 -24.42 -3.71 -12.19
CA ARG A 38 -24.45 -3.98 -10.75
C ARG A 38 -23.80 -2.80 -10.01
N ARG A 39 -24.46 -2.34 -8.95
CA ARG A 39 -23.95 -1.28 -8.08
C ARG A 39 -22.76 -1.81 -7.26
N VAL A 40 -21.66 -1.08 -7.28
CA VAL A 40 -20.47 -1.36 -6.47
C VAL A 40 -20.73 -0.96 -5.02
N THR A 41 -20.26 -1.80 -4.10
CA THR A 41 -20.40 -1.66 -2.65
C THR A 41 -19.05 -1.81 -1.96
N PHE A 42 -18.99 -1.61 -0.64
CA PHE A 42 -17.79 -1.92 0.14
C PHE A 42 -17.42 -3.42 0.15
N GLY A 43 -18.34 -4.31 -0.24
CA GLY A 43 -18.01 -5.71 -0.50
C GLY A 43 -17.03 -5.90 -1.64
N ASP A 44 -16.97 -4.94 -2.57
CA ASP A 44 -16.17 -5.04 -3.78
C ASP A 44 -14.79 -4.35 -3.62
N VAL A 45 -14.50 -3.69 -2.49
CA VAL A 45 -13.21 -3.00 -2.25
C VAL A 45 -12.15 -3.89 -1.60
N ASP A 46 -12.55 -4.90 -0.83
CA ASP A 46 -11.68 -5.72 0.00
C ASP A 46 -11.61 -7.19 -0.43
N GLN A 47 -12.36 -7.58 -1.48
CA GLN A 47 -12.22 -8.86 -2.18
C GLN A 47 -11.21 -8.71 -3.32
N ILE A 48 -10.11 -9.45 -3.26
CA ILE A 48 -8.92 -9.20 -4.09
C ILE A 48 -8.55 -10.37 -5.00
N GLY A 49 -9.40 -11.40 -5.05
CA GLY A 49 -9.28 -12.53 -5.96
C GLY A 49 -9.12 -12.10 -7.42
N PRO A 50 -8.57 -12.97 -8.29
CA PRO A 50 -8.27 -12.64 -9.68
C PRO A 50 -9.48 -12.16 -10.49
N ASP A 51 -10.68 -12.64 -10.14
CA ASP A 51 -11.94 -12.28 -10.81
C ASP A 51 -12.70 -11.15 -10.10
N ASP A 52 -12.31 -10.83 -8.85
CA ASP A 52 -12.96 -9.80 -8.04
C ASP A 52 -12.65 -8.40 -8.57
N LEU A 53 -13.57 -7.46 -8.30
CA LEU A 53 -13.49 -6.13 -8.89
C LEU A 53 -12.26 -5.35 -8.41
N ALA A 54 -12.03 -5.27 -7.09
CA ALA A 54 -10.82 -4.65 -6.55
C ALA A 54 -9.56 -5.44 -6.92
N GLY A 55 -9.62 -6.78 -6.94
CA GLY A 55 -8.52 -7.62 -7.40
C GLY A 55 -8.07 -7.28 -8.82
N ARG A 56 -9.00 -7.21 -9.78
CA ARG A 56 -8.69 -6.81 -11.16
C ARG A 56 -8.22 -5.36 -11.27
N TYR A 57 -8.78 -4.45 -10.45
CA TYR A 57 -8.39 -3.04 -10.42
C TYR A 57 -6.95 -2.85 -9.92
N LEU A 58 -6.59 -3.48 -8.80
CA LEU A 58 -5.25 -3.43 -8.21
C LEU A 58 -4.16 -3.94 -9.16
N ARG A 59 -4.48 -4.96 -9.96
CA ARG A 59 -3.57 -5.51 -10.99
C ARG A 59 -3.25 -4.51 -12.11
N GLN A 60 -4.07 -3.48 -12.32
CA GLN A 60 -3.79 -2.40 -13.29
C GLN A 60 -2.70 -1.42 -12.81
N PHE A 61 -2.12 -1.65 -11.63
CA PHE A 61 -1.06 -0.82 -11.06
C PHE A 61 0.19 -1.65 -10.80
N TRP A 62 1.35 -0.99 -10.82
CA TRP A 62 2.61 -1.59 -10.38
C TRP A 62 2.55 -1.86 -8.88
N GLN A 63 2.72 -3.12 -8.48
CA GLN A 63 2.72 -3.54 -7.09
C GLN A 63 4.13 -3.97 -6.67
N PRO A 64 4.69 -3.44 -5.56
CA PRO A 64 5.90 -4.01 -4.99
C PRO A 64 5.59 -5.39 -4.40
N VAL A 65 6.48 -6.35 -4.61
CA VAL A 65 6.25 -7.75 -4.19
C VAL A 65 7.33 -8.29 -3.27
N MET A 66 8.51 -7.69 -3.24
CA MET A 66 9.67 -8.14 -2.46
C MET A 66 10.74 -7.04 -2.38
N HIS A 67 11.56 -7.01 -1.33
CA HIS A 67 12.80 -6.23 -1.36
C HIS A 67 13.77 -6.87 -2.34
N SER A 68 14.47 -6.04 -3.12
CA SER A 68 15.46 -6.54 -4.08
C SER A 68 16.52 -7.43 -3.41
N HIS A 69 17.00 -7.02 -2.23
CA HIS A 69 18.06 -7.73 -1.51
C HIS A 69 17.62 -9.08 -0.91
N ASP A 70 16.32 -9.35 -0.79
CA ASP A 70 15.80 -10.63 -0.29
C ASP A 70 15.86 -11.75 -1.35
N LEU A 71 16.09 -11.38 -2.61
CA LEU A 71 16.19 -12.32 -3.72
C LEU A 71 17.62 -12.33 -4.27
N GLU A 72 18.40 -13.33 -3.88
CA GLU A 72 19.76 -13.52 -4.38
C GLU A 72 19.79 -13.94 -5.86
N ALA A 73 20.87 -13.59 -6.57
CA ALA A 73 21.06 -14.04 -7.95
C ALA A 73 21.10 -15.57 -8.03
N GLY A 74 20.44 -16.14 -9.04
CA GLY A 74 20.32 -17.60 -9.21
C GLY A 74 19.24 -18.26 -8.32
N ARG A 75 18.48 -17.48 -7.54
CA ARG A 75 17.47 -18.01 -6.61
C ARG A 75 16.06 -17.86 -7.15
N ALA A 76 15.22 -18.86 -6.88
CA ALA A 76 13.77 -18.83 -7.10
C ALA A 76 13.01 -19.01 -5.78
N LEU A 77 11.87 -18.33 -5.63
CA LEU A 77 11.03 -18.33 -4.43
C LEU A 77 9.54 -18.39 -4.79
N PRO A 78 8.68 -18.99 -3.95
CA PRO A 78 7.24 -18.81 -4.06
C PRO A 78 6.87 -17.37 -3.71
N LEU A 79 5.95 -16.78 -4.48
CA LEU A 79 5.37 -15.47 -4.21
C LEU A 79 3.85 -15.61 -4.10
N ASN A 80 3.28 -15.31 -2.93
CA ASN A 80 1.83 -15.29 -2.74
C ASN A 80 1.38 -13.84 -2.56
N ILE A 81 0.60 -13.33 -3.51
CA ILE A 81 0.12 -11.95 -3.50
C ILE A 81 -1.15 -11.83 -4.36
N LEU A 82 -2.03 -10.90 -4.03
CA LEU A 82 -3.30 -10.67 -4.73
C LEU A 82 -4.18 -11.94 -4.82
N ASP A 83 -4.21 -12.79 -3.79
CA ASP A 83 -4.88 -14.11 -3.77
C ASP A 83 -4.37 -15.13 -4.80
N GLU A 84 -3.19 -14.90 -5.36
CA GLU A 84 -2.58 -15.78 -6.35
C GLU A 84 -1.18 -16.23 -5.93
N GLN A 85 -0.77 -17.39 -6.45
CA GLN A 85 0.57 -17.92 -6.29
C GLN A 85 1.36 -17.76 -7.60
N PHE A 86 2.54 -17.17 -7.48
CA PHE A 86 3.52 -16.96 -8.54
C PHE A 86 4.87 -17.58 -8.18
N THR A 87 5.79 -17.58 -9.15
CA THR A 87 7.22 -17.82 -8.90
C THR A 87 7.97 -16.54 -9.24
N ILE A 88 8.72 -16.03 -8.27
CA ILE A 88 9.70 -14.96 -8.48
C ILE A 88 11.09 -15.57 -8.49
N TYR A 89 11.94 -15.17 -9.42
CA TYR A 89 13.33 -15.60 -9.47
C TYR A 89 14.24 -14.48 -9.95
N ARG A 90 15.51 -14.52 -9.54
CA ARG A 90 16.54 -13.62 -10.07
C ARG A 90 17.50 -14.42 -10.94
N GLY A 91 17.62 -13.99 -12.19
CA GLY A 91 18.61 -14.52 -13.10
C GLY A 91 20.04 -14.37 -12.57
N GLU A 92 20.96 -15.15 -13.09
CA GLU A 92 22.39 -15.03 -12.78
C GLU A 92 22.96 -13.67 -13.22
N SER A 93 22.32 -12.98 -14.17
CA SER A 93 22.65 -11.57 -14.50
C SER A 93 22.29 -10.56 -13.41
N GLY A 94 21.50 -10.99 -12.41
CA GLY A 94 20.94 -10.14 -11.38
C GLY A 94 19.58 -9.56 -11.74
N LYS A 95 18.99 -9.82 -12.92
CA LYS A 95 17.64 -9.32 -13.25
C LYS A 95 16.53 -10.15 -12.59
N PRO A 96 15.53 -9.54 -11.94
CA PRO A 96 14.38 -10.27 -11.39
C PRO A 96 13.29 -10.53 -12.45
N PHE A 97 12.58 -11.64 -12.30
CA PHE A 97 11.49 -12.07 -13.16
C PHE A 97 10.36 -12.69 -12.33
N VAL A 98 9.12 -12.53 -12.79
CA VAL A 98 7.94 -13.18 -12.21
C VAL A 98 7.16 -13.93 -13.29
N ILE A 99 6.84 -15.20 -12.99
CA ILE A 99 6.08 -16.09 -13.85
C ILE A 99 4.96 -16.79 -13.05
N SER A 100 4.04 -17.45 -13.74
CA SER A 100 3.05 -18.32 -13.12
C SER A 100 3.72 -19.39 -12.25
N SER A 101 3.06 -19.77 -11.15
CA SER A 101 3.64 -20.71 -10.18
C SER A 101 3.73 -22.15 -10.66
N ARG A 102 3.02 -22.53 -11.72
CA ARG A 102 2.84 -23.92 -12.14
C ARG A 102 3.36 -24.15 -13.55
N CYS A 103 4.21 -25.16 -13.69
CA CYS A 103 4.71 -25.59 -15.00
C CYS A 103 3.54 -26.05 -15.89
N PRO A 104 3.42 -25.58 -17.14
CA PRO A 104 2.31 -25.94 -18.03
C PRO A 104 2.30 -27.42 -18.43
N HIS A 105 3.40 -28.15 -18.23
CA HIS A 105 3.45 -29.59 -18.54
C HIS A 105 2.58 -30.42 -17.60
N ARG A 106 2.83 -30.38 -16.28
CA ARG A 106 2.11 -31.17 -15.26
C ARG A 106 1.97 -30.45 -13.92
N SER A 107 1.88 -29.12 -13.95
CA SER A 107 1.60 -28.26 -12.79
C SER A 107 2.58 -28.36 -11.63
N ALA A 108 3.82 -28.80 -11.89
CA ALA A 108 4.89 -28.76 -10.90
C ALA A 108 5.17 -27.31 -10.46
N PRO A 109 5.44 -27.06 -9.17
CA PRO A 109 5.78 -25.72 -8.68
C PRO A 109 7.09 -25.23 -9.30
N MET A 110 7.06 -24.11 -10.03
CA MET A 110 8.23 -23.59 -10.74
C MET A 110 9.33 -23.10 -9.78
N HIS A 111 8.96 -22.53 -8.63
CA HIS A 111 9.91 -22.10 -7.61
C HIS A 111 10.76 -23.24 -7.00
N ALA A 112 10.33 -24.49 -7.13
CA ALA A 112 11.11 -25.66 -6.71
C ALA A 112 12.14 -26.11 -7.76
N GLY A 113 12.13 -25.47 -8.93
CA GLY A 113 13.15 -25.60 -9.96
C GLY A 113 14.46 -24.92 -9.60
N TRP A 114 15.27 -24.63 -10.61
CA TRP A 114 16.51 -23.87 -10.44
C TRP A 114 16.71 -22.88 -11.59
N VAL A 115 17.45 -21.82 -11.31
CA VAL A 115 17.82 -20.81 -12.30
C VAL A 115 19.02 -21.31 -13.10
N GLN A 116 19.04 -21.04 -14.41
CA GLN A 116 20.17 -21.26 -15.30
C GLN A 116 20.30 -20.06 -16.24
N GLY A 117 21.34 -19.25 -16.10
CA GLY A 117 21.37 -17.93 -16.73
C GLY A 117 20.21 -17.07 -16.24
N ASP A 118 19.42 -16.51 -17.16
CA ASP A 118 18.23 -15.70 -16.85
C ASP A 118 16.90 -16.48 -17.03
N GLU A 119 17.00 -17.80 -17.08
CA GLU A 119 15.87 -18.71 -17.28
C GLU A 119 15.68 -19.60 -16.05
N ILE A 120 14.50 -20.20 -15.94
CA ILE A 120 14.17 -21.12 -14.85
C ILE A 120 13.77 -22.49 -15.39
N ARG A 121 14.39 -23.54 -14.84
CA ARG A 121 14.12 -24.93 -15.21
C ARG A 121 13.25 -25.61 -14.17
N CYS A 122 12.16 -26.21 -14.65
CA CYS A 122 11.28 -27.05 -13.85
C CYS A 122 11.99 -28.31 -13.37
N PHE A 123 11.89 -28.60 -12.06
CA PHE A 123 12.50 -29.77 -11.44
C PHE A 123 11.95 -31.12 -11.93
N TYR A 124 10.73 -31.12 -12.50
CA TYR A 124 10.05 -32.38 -12.81
C TYR A 124 10.58 -33.06 -14.08
N HIS A 125 10.43 -32.40 -15.24
CA HIS A 125 10.85 -32.97 -16.54
C HIS A 125 11.83 -32.06 -17.27
N GLY A 126 12.43 -31.09 -16.56
CA GLY A 126 13.47 -30.25 -17.09
C GLY A 126 13.02 -29.21 -18.13
N TRP A 127 11.72 -28.94 -18.27
CA TRP A 127 11.25 -27.85 -19.13
C TRP A 127 11.79 -26.52 -18.62
N LYS A 128 12.37 -25.73 -19.51
CA LYS A 128 13.01 -24.45 -19.17
C LYS A 128 12.26 -23.30 -19.82
N PHE A 129 12.13 -22.21 -19.08
CA PHE A 129 11.39 -21.03 -19.50
C PHE A 129 12.23 -19.77 -19.29
N ALA A 130 12.24 -18.90 -20.29
CA ALA A 130 12.80 -17.56 -20.19
C ALA A 130 11.92 -16.64 -19.36
N GLY A 131 12.46 -15.48 -18.97
CA GLY A 131 11.76 -14.50 -18.14
C GLY A 131 10.53 -13.86 -18.80
N ASP A 132 10.42 -13.92 -20.13
CA ASP A 132 9.22 -13.54 -20.88
C ASP A 132 8.19 -14.67 -20.97
N GLY A 133 8.48 -15.85 -20.42
CA GLY A 133 7.60 -17.01 -20.41
C GLY A 133 7.80 -17.98 -21.58
N THR A 134 8.69 -17.67 -22.53
CA THR A 134 8.99 -18.54 -23.67
C THR A 134 9.61 -19.85 -23.19
N CYS A 135 9.07 -21.00 -23.62
CA CYS A 135 9.70 -22.29 -23.33
C CYS A 135 10.91 -22.49 -24.26
N THR A 136 12.12 -22.50 -23.69
CA THR A 136 13.37 -22.56 -24.46
C THR A 136 13.93 -23.96 -24.59
N GLU A 137 13.58 -24.88 -23.69
CA GLU A 137 13.98 -26.29 -23.77
C GLU A 137 12.94 -27.25 -23.21
N GLN A 138 12.77 -28.39 -23.88
CA GLN A 138 11.92 -29.51 -23.46
C GLN A 138 12.68 -30.82 -23.69
N PRO A 139 13.49 -31.28 -22.74
CA PRO A 139 14.51 -32.31 -22.98
C PRO A 139 13.99 -33.65 -23.53
N ALA A 140 12.74 -34.00 -23.23
CA ALA A 140 12.12 -35.27 -23.63
C ALA A 140 11.19 -35.15 -24.86
N GLU A 141 10.97 -33.95 -25.39
CA GLU A 141 9.97 -33.68 -26.42
C GLU A 141 10.59 -33.54 -27.82
N ARG A 142 9.78 -33.79 -28.86
CA ARG A 142 10.19 -33.55 -30.25
C ARG A 142 10.01 -32.07 -30.62
N PRO A 143 10.83 -31.52 -31.54
CA PRO A 143 10.85 -30.07 -31.84
C PRO A 143 9.49 -29.42 -32.13
N ALA A 144 8.59 -30.08 -32.87
CA ALA A 144 7.28 -29.52 -33.24
C ALA A 144 6.30 -29.32 -32.04
N PHE A 145 6.56 -29.96 -30.91
CA PHE A 145 5.80 -29.72 -29.68
C PHE A 145 6.35 -28.51 -28.91
N CYS A 146 7.63 -28.18 -29.10
CA CYS A 146 8.31 -27.11 -28.39
C CYS A 146 7.75 -25.72 -28.70
N GLU A 147 7.39 -25.47 -29.97
CA GLU A 147 6.94 -24.16 -30.46
C GLU A 147 5.60 -23.68 -29.89
N ARG A 148 4.86 -24.55 -29.19
CA ARG A 148 3.51 -24.26 -28.67
C ARG A 148 3.43 -24.06 -27.16
N ALA A 149 4.54 -24.26 -26.43
CA ALA A 149 4.53 -24.16 -24.98
C ALA A 149 5.05 -22.81 -24.49
N GLY A 150 4.34 -22.24 -23.52
CA GLY A 150 4.78 -21.06 -22.79
C GLY A 150 4.21 -21.07 -21.39
N ILE A 151 4.77 -20.24 -20.52
CA ILE A 151 4.26 -19.97 -19.18
C ILE A 151 3.93 -18.49 -19.09
N LYS A 152 2.84 -18.12 -18.40
CA LYS A 152 2.51 -16.70 -18.21
C LYS A 152 3.64 -16.01 -17.44
N SER A 153 4.14 -14.91 -17.96
CA SER A 153 5.11 -14.01 -17.34
C SER A 153 4.45 -12.68 -17.01
N TYR A 154 5.09 -11.90 -16.14
CA TYR A 154 4.59 -10.62 -15.68
C TYR A 154 5.68 -9.56 -15.80
N PRO A 155 5.40 -8.37 -16.38
CA PRO A 155 6.36 -7.29 -16.44
C PRO A 155 6.91 -7.00 -15.03
N THR A 156 8.24 -7.05 -14.92
CA THR A 156 8.95 -6.96 -13.64
C THR A 156 10.05 -5.91 -13.76
N GLN A 157 10.12 -5.02 -12.77
CA GLN A 157 11.14 -3.96 -12.71
C GLN A 157 11.67 -3.82 -11.29
N GLU A 158 12.96 -3.51 -11.17
CA GLU A 158 13.56 -3.15 -9.90
C GLU A 158 13.67 -1.63 -9.79
N TYR A 159 13.16 -1.07 -8.70
CA TYR A 159 13.17 0.37 -8.47
C TYR A 159 13.20 0.65 -6.97
N ILE A 160 13.97 1.67 -6.55
CA ILE A 160 14.10 2.13 -5.16
C ILE A 160 14.34 0.99 -4.14
N GLY A 161 15.03 -0.08 -4.54
CA GLY A 161 15.33 -1.25 -3.71
C GLY A 161 14.19 -2.26 -3.56
N LEU A 162 13.08 -2.09 -4.28
CA LEU A 162 11.96 -3.04 -4.34
C LEU A 162 11.86 -3.67 -5.74
N ILE A 163 11.30 -4.88 -5.79
CA ILE A 163 10.88 -5.53 -7.03
C ILE A 163 9.40 -5.20 -7.23
N PHE A 164 9.07 -4.52 -8.33
CA PHE A 164 7.72 -4.18 -8.75
C PHE A 164 7.26 -5.09 -9.89
N VAL A 165 5.99 -5.46 -9.84
CA VAL A 165 5.36 -6.33 -10.84
C VAL A 165 4.04 -5.70 -11.28
N PHE A 166 3.80 -5.72 -12.60
CA PHE A 166 2.50 -5.40 -13.17
C PHE A 166 1.75 -6.70 -13.45
N PHE A 167 0.60 -6.88 -12.81
CA PHE A 167 -0.21 -8.08 -12.91
C PHE A 167 -1.40 -7.95 -13.88
N GLY A 168 -1.59 -6.75 -14.43
CA GLY A 168 -2.68 -6.42 -15.33
C GLY A 168 -2.50 -7.01 -16.72
N GLU A 169 -3.49 -6.77 -17.56
CA GLU A 169 -3.46 -7.18 -18.96
C GLU A 169 -2.96 -6.02 -19.84
N GLY A 170 -2.34 -6.36 -20.97
CA GLY A 170 -1.83 -5.38 -21.93
C GLY A 170 -0.50 -4.75 -21.52
N GLU A 171 -0.18 -3.62 -22.14
CA GLU A 171 1.05 -2.88 -21.86
C GLU A 171 0.97 -2.25 -20.46
N PRO A 172 2.00 -2.45 -19.62
CA PRO A 172 2.02 -1.82 -18.30
C PRO A 172 2.06 -0.28 -18.44
N PRO A 173 1.42 0.47 -17.52
CA PRO A 173 1.61 1.91 -17.47
C PRO A 173 3.07 2.25 -17.17
N GLU A 174 3.45 3.51 -17.38
CA GLU A 174 4.77 3.98 -16.97
C GLU A 174 4.98 3.76 -15.46
N MET A 175 6.16 3.28 -15.08
CA MET A 175 6.52 3.08 -13.67
C MET A 175 6.51 4.43 -12.93
N PRO A 176 5.73 4.59 -11.85
CA PRO A 176 5.75 5.82 -11.07
C PRO A 176 7.16 6.07 -10.51
N ARG A 177 7.61 7.32 -10.59
CA ARG A 177 8.90 7.75 -10.07
C ARG A 177 8.71 8.57 -8.81
N TYR A 178 9.49 8.26 -7.79
CA TYR A 178 9.49 8.94 -6.49
C TYR A 178 10.88 9.54 -6.22
N PRO A 179 11.20 10.74 -6.75
CA PRO A 179 12.54 11.33 -6.68
C PRO A 179 13.09 11.47 -5.26
N ALA A 180 12.20 11.63 -4.26
CA ALA A 180 12.55 11.67 -2.85
C ALA A 180 13.28 10.41 -2.34
N PHE A 181 13.13 9.28 -3.02
CA PHE A 181 13.70 7.97 -2.64
C PHE A 181 14.73 7.46 -3.66
N ASP A 182 15.04 8.26 -4.69
CA ASP A 182 15.91 7.90 -5.82
C ASP A 182 17.00 8.97 -6.05
N SER A 183 17.44 9.60 -4.96
CA SER A 183 18.52 10.60 -4.97
C SER A 183 19.78 10.04 -4.32
N LYS A 184 20.94 10.48 -4.79
CA LYS A 184 22.24 10.17 -4.16
C LYS A 184 22.45 10.91 -2.82
N ASP A 185 21.66 11.95 -2.59
CA ASP A 185 21.74 12.80 -1.41
C ASP A 185 20.90 12.27 -0.23
N VAL A 186 20.30 11.08 -0.39
CA VAL A 186 19.51 10.44 0.65
C VAL A 186 19.98 9.01 0.89
N VAL A 187 19.73 8.53 2.11
CA VAL A 187 19.79 7.11 2.45
C VAL A 187 18.37 6.62 2.64
N VAL A 188 17.99 5.58 1.90
CA VAL A 188 16.70 4.92 2.04
C VAL A 188 16.85 3.74 2.99
N THR A 189 15.96 3.69 3.96
CA THR A 189 15.82 2.55 4.87
C THR A 189 14.47 1.87 4.64
N TYR A 190 14.45 0.56 4.84
CA TYR A 190 13.34 -0.31 4.48
C TYR A 190 12.75 -0.92 5.74
N ASP A 191 11.42 -0.88 5.86
CA ASP A 191 10.66 -1.63 6.84
C ASP A 191 9.57 -2.44 6.13
N THR A 192 9.35 -3.67 6.58
CA THR A 192 8.28 -4.51 6.04
C THR A 192 7.71 -5.39 7.11
N TYR A 193 6.39 -5.47 7.12
CA TYR A 193 5.65 -6.35 8.00
C TYR A 193 4.38 -6.83 7.31
N LYS A 194 3.86 -7.95 7.78
CA LYS A 194 2.56 -8.49 7.38
C LYS A 194 1.55 -8.21 8.48
N ARG A 195 0.33 -7.88 8.10
CA ARG A 195 -0.76 -7.64 9.05
C ARG A 195 -1.95 -8.52 8.67
N PRO A 196 -2.56 -9.24 9.62
CA PRO A 196 -3.75 -10.04 9.36
C PRO A 196 -5.01 -9.15 9.37
N CYS A 197 -5.05 -8.23 8.41
CA CYS A 197 -6.26 -7.55 7.99
C CYS A 197 -6.19 -7.21 6.50
N SER A 198 -7.34 -6.92 5.90
CA SER A 198 -7.43 -6.39 4.53
C SER A 198 -6.50 -5.17 4.36
N TYR A 199 -5.89 -5.04 3.18
CA TYR A 199 -5.07 -3.88 2.83
C TYR A 199 -5.85 -2.55 3.02
N TYR A 200 -7.16 -2.59 2.78
CA TYR A 200 -8.04 -1.42 2.84
C TYR A 200 -8.21 -0.89 4.28
N ASN A 201 -8.13 -1.76 5.29
CA ASN A 201 -8.11 -1.35 6.70
C ASN A 201 -6.92 -0.41 6.96
N ASN A 202 -5.75 -0.75 6.43
CA ASN A 202 -4.53 0.02 6.66
C ASN A 202 -4.56 1.35 5.90
N LEU A 203 -5.15 1.36 4.70
CA LEU A 203 -5.40 2.58 3.94
C LEU A 203 -6.30 3.56 4.71
N GLU A 204 -7.36 3.05 5.34
CA GLU A 204 -8.23 3.86 6.20
C GLU A 204 -7.54 4.28 7.50
N ASN A 205 -6.80 3.39 8.18
CA ASN A 205 -6.05 3.71 9.39
C ASN A 205 -5.10 4.89 9.15
N SER A 206 -4.35 4.85 8.05
CA SER A 206 -3.46 5.96 7.69
C SER A 206 -4.19 7.23 7.30
N GLY A 207 -5.42 7.12 6.77
CA GLY A 207 -6.32 8.24 6.49
C GLY A 207 -7.04 8.79 7.72
N ASP A 208 -6.89 8.20 8.89
CA ASP A 208 -7.38 8.75 10.14
C ASP A 208 -6.22 9.41 10.90
N PHE A 209 -6.15 10.74 10.92
CA PHE A 209 -5.10 11.40 11.70
C PHE A 209 -5.38 11.40 13.21
N SER A 210 -6.62 11.11 13.61
CA SER A 210 -7.07 11.17 15.01
C SER A 210 -6.51 10.04 15.84
N HIS A 211 -6.40 8.82 15.29
CA HIS A 211 -5.88 7.67 16.03
C HIS A 211 -4.47 7.92 16.57
N ILE A 212 -3.66 8.78 15.94
CA ILE A 212 -2.29 9.09 16.38
C ILE A 212 -2.29 9.58 17.84
N ALA A 213 -3.25 10.41 18.22
CA ALA A 213 -3.33 10.96 19.57
C ALA A 213 -3.86 9.98 20.62
N PHE A 214 -4.45 8.85 20.22
CA PHE A 214 -5.01 7.88 21.17
C PHE A 214 -4.23 6.57 21.13
N THR A 215 -4.22 5.91 19.97
CA THR A 215 -3.52 4.65 19.71
C THR A 215 -2.02 4.78 19.93
N HIS A 216 -1.43 5.92 19.55
CA HIS A 216 0.00 6.19 19.71
C HIS A 216 0.29 7.28 20.76
N SER A 217 -0.63 7.49 21.71
CA SER A 217 -0.52 8.52 22.77
C SER A 217 0.77 8.42 23.59
N SER A 218 1.27 7.20 23.84
CA SER A 218 2.54 6.96 24.55
C SER A 218 3.78 7.41 23.77
N LEU A 219 3.67 7.64 22.46
CA LEU A 219 4.76 8.06 21.57
C LEU A 219 4.62 9.53 21.15
N HIS A 220 3.40 10.02 20.97
CA HIS A 220 3.13 11.34 20.38
C HIS A 220 2.34 12.28 21.30
N GLY A 221 1.92 11.81 22.48
CA GLY A 221 1.01 12.54 23.35
C GLY A 221 -0.44 12.47 22.86
N SER A 222 -1.38 12.61 23.79
CA SER A 222 -2.81 12.76 23.47
C SER A 222 -3.17 14.19 23.11
N TRP A 223 -4.38 14.40 22.59
CA TRP A 223 -4.91 15.75 22.46
C TRP A 223 -5.26 16.31 23.84
N ASP A 224 -4.63 17.42 24.19
CA ASP A 224 -4.82 18.13 25.46
C ASP A 224 -4.63 19.64 25.25
N GLU A 225 -4.55 20.42 26.33
CA GLU A 225 -4.33 21.87 26.25
C GLU A 225 -3.05 22.26 25.48
N SER A 226 -2.05 21.39 25.48
CA SER A 226 -0.75 21.58 24.81
C SER A 226 -0.69 20.99 23.39
N ASN A 227 -1.57 20.05 23.06
CA ASN A 227 -1.65 19.38 21.76
C ASN A 227 -3.07 19.46 21.20
N GLN A 228 -3.42 20.62 20.65
CA GLN A 228 -4.77 20.91 20.20
C GLN A 228 -5.15 20.09 18.96
N GLU A 229 -6.41 19.67 18.89
CA GLU A 229 -6.96 18.90 17.78
C GLU A 229 -6.89 19.69 16.45
N PRO A 230 -6.42 19.07 15.36
CA PRO A 230 -6.39 19.73 14.06
C PRO A 230 -7.76 19.75 13.39
N THR A 231 -7.97 20.72 12.51
CA THR A 231 -8.99 20.63 11.45
C THR A 231 -8.46 19.70 10.36
N ILE A 232 -9.12 18.57 10.16
CA ILE A 232 -8.78 17.58 9.13
C ILE A 232 -9.60 17.86 7.87
N MET A 233 -8.92 18.04 6.75
CA MET A 233 -9.52 18.28 5.43
C MET A 233 -8.98 17.28 4.41
N ALA A 234 -9.80 16.90 3.43
CA ALA A 234 -9.37 16.01 2.36
C ALA A 234 -9.99 16.34 1.00
N GLU A 235 -9.13 16.39 0.00
CA GLU A 235 -9.46 16.70 -1.39
C GLU A 235 -8.85 15.68 -2.34
N GLU A 236 -9.47 15.52 -3.52
CA GLU A 236 -8.90 14.67 -4.55
C GLU A 236 -7.78 15.41 -5.29
N SER A 237 -6.62 14.76 -5.44
CA SER A 237 -5.45 15.27 -6.15
C SER A 237 -5.27 14.56 -7.51
N PRO A 238 -4.31 14.99 -8.36
CA PRO A 238 -3.95 14.24 -9.57
C PRO A 238 -3.47 12.81 -9.30
N TRP A 239 -2.90 12.54 -8.12
CA TRP A 239 -2.35 11.24 -7.75
C TRP A 239 -3.30 10.37 -6.91
N GLY A 240 -4.23 10.99 -6.17
CA GLY A 240 -5.22 10.30 -5.37
C GLY A 240 -5.95 11.26 -4.43
N VAL A 241 -5.61 11.26 -3.13
CA VAL A 241 -6.23 12.11 -2.10
C VAL A 241 -5.16 12.86 -1.31
N THR A 242 -5.30 14.17 -1.19
CA THR A 242 -4.52 15.00 -0.28
C THR A 242 -5.28 15.13 1.04
N MET A 243 -4.67 14.75 2.16
CA MET A 243 -5.16 15.07 3.50
C MET A 243 -4.34 16.22 4.08
N THR A 244 -5.00 17.26 4.58
CA THR A 244 -4.38 18.37 5.30
C THR A 244 -4.90 18.42 6.73
N ASN A 245 -3.98 18.36 7.69
CA ASN A 245 -4.24 18.53 9.11
C ASN A 245 -3.75 19.92 9.53
N ALA A 246 -4.70 20.84 9.76
CA ALA A 246 -4.40 22.22 10.12
C ALA A 246 -4.60 22.43 11.63
N PHE A 247 -3.52 22.74 12.34
CA PHE A 247 -3.54 22.97 13.79
C PHE A 247 -3.83 24.44 14.12
N PRO A 248 -4.43 24.73 15.28
CA PRO A 248 -4.72 26.11 15.69
C PRO A 248 -3.48 27.00 15.85
N ASP A 249 -2.32 26.42 16.11
CA ASP A 249 -1.02 27.10 16.20
C ASP A 249 -0.43 27.52 14.83
N GLY A 250 -1.14 27.20 13.74
CA GLY A 250 -0.74 27.49 12.36
C GLY A 250 0.07 26.38 11.69
N ARG A 251 0.48 25.33 12.41
CA ARG A 251 1.14 24.16 11.83
C ARG A 251 0.20 23.44 10.87
N ARG A 252 0.78 22.90 9.78
CA ARG A 252 0.05 22.07 8.82
C ARG A 252 0.83 20.80 8.52
N ILE A 253 0.16 19.65 8.57
CA ILE A 253 0.74 18.36 8.17
C ILE A 253 -0.07 17.83 7.00
N VAL A 254 0.60 17.50 5.91
CA VAL A 254 -0.02 17.04 4.66
C VAL A 254 0.39 15.61 4.36
N TYR A 255 -0.59 14.73 4.19
CA TYR A 255 -0.40 13.34 3.74
C TYR A 255 -0.98 13.19 2.34
N GLN A 256 -0.25 12.50 1.47
CA GLN A 256 -0.64 12.25 0.08
C GLN A 256 -0.93 10.76 -0.08
N PHE A 257 -2.18 10.42 -0.39
CA PHE A 257 -2.60 9.05 -0.67
C PHE A 257 -2.63 8.84 -2.18
N GLY A 258 -1.72 8.05 -2.69
CA GLY A 258 -1.66 7.65 -4.09
C GLY A 258 -2.58 6.48 -4.36
N MET A 259 -3.35 6.56 -5.45
CA MET A 259 -4.13 5.40 -5.88
C MET A 259 -3.21 4.28 -6.40
N PRO A 260 -3.52 3.00 -6.09
CA PRO A 260 -4.68 2.59 -5.31
C PRO A 260 -4.40 2.52 -3.80
N ASN A 261 -3.16 2.25 -3.38
CA ASN A 261 -2.83 1.72 -2.05
C ASN A 261 -1.51 2.29 -1.50
N ILE A 262 -1.25 3.58 -1.73
CA ILE A 262 0.03 4.22 -1.40
C ILE A 262 -0.20 5.41 -0.47
N LEU A 263 0.67 5.59 0.51
CA LEU A 263 0.83 6.82 1.29
C LEU A 263 2.23 7.38 1.07
N HIS A 264 2.33 8.65 0.70
CA HIS A 264 3.54 9.46 0.80
C HIS A 264 3.29 10.60 1.79
N ALA A 265 4.10 10.66 2.84
CA ALA A 265 4.07 11.75 3.80
C ALA A 265 5.48 12.22 4.13
N ARG A 266 5.59 13.49 4.51
CA ARG A 266 6.74 13.96 5.27
C ARG A 266 6.44 13.75 6.75
N VAL A 267 7.22 12.88 7.39
CA VAL A 267 7.01 12.51 8.79
C VAL A 267 7.88 13.36 9.71
N LEU A 268 7.36 13.56 10.93
CA LEU A 268 8.12 14.20 12.01
C LEU A 268 9.40 13.41 12.29
N PRO A 269 10.47 14.09 12.72
CA PRO A 269 11.72 13.43 13.02
C PRO A 269 11.57 12.53 14.26
N ASP A 270 11.96 11.26 14.14
CA ASP A 270 12.13 10.34 15.27
C ASP A 270 13.60 10.27 15.72
N ASP A 271 14.44 11.14 15.15
CA ASP A 271 15.88 11.21 15.38
C ASP A 271 16.31 12.68 15.51
N PRO A 272 17.08 13.05 16.56
CA PRO A 272 17.45 14.44 16.82
C PRO A 272 18.37 15.07 15.75
N ASN A 273 18.94 14.28 14.84
CA ASN A 273 19.85 14.78 13.82
C ASN A 273 19.14 15.39 12.59
N TYR A 274 17.83 15.13 12.43
CA TYR A 274 17.07 15.44 11.24
C TYR A 274 15.82 16.23 11.58
N ASP A 275 15.44 17.17 10.71
CA ASP A 275 14.23 17.97 10.88
C ASP A 275 13.01 17.34 10.19
N TYR A 276 13.25 16.51 9.18
CA TYR A 276 12.21 15.77 8.45
C TYR A 276 12.78 14.52 7.79
N ARG A 277 11.88 13.62 7.43
CA ARG A 277 12.15 12.49 6.52
C ARG A 277 10.97 12.28 5.59
N GLU A 278 11.26 11.76 4.42
CA GLU A 278 10.24 11.34 3.46
C GLU A 278 9.86 9.89 3.75
N PHE A 279 8.56 9.62 3.77
CA PHE A 279 7.98 8.33 4.12
C PHE A 279 7.04 7.87 3.01
N LEU A 280 7.26 6.67 2.49
CA LEU A 280 6.41 6.03 1.51
C LEU A 280 5.97 4.67 2.06
N ALA A 281 4.68 4.41 2.14
CA ALA A 281 4.11 3.11 2.49
C ALA A 281 3.21 2.61 1.37
N ILE A 282 3.33 1.33 1.03
CA ILE A 282 2.51 0.66 0.02
C ILE A 282 1.93 -0.61 0.64
N TRP A 283 0.61 -0.76 0.62
CA TRP A 283 -0.10 -1.91 1.21
C TRP A 283 -0.60 -2.86 0.14
N VAL A 284 0.15 -3.93 -0.10
CA VAL A 284 -0.21 -4.90 -1.15
C VAL A 284 -0.96 -6.08 -0.53
N PRO A 285 -2.19 -6.37 -0.98
CA PRO A 285 -2.93 -7.51 -0.44
C PRO A 285 -2.20 -8.81 -0.77
N ILE A 286 -2.06 -9.66 0.24
CA ILE A 286 -1.61 -11.05 0.08
C ILE A 286 -2.83 -11.88 -0.34
N ASP A 287 -3.89 -11.74 0.43
CA ASP A 287 -5.21 -12.31 0.25
C ASP A 287 -6.26 -11.31 0.79
N ASP A 288 -7.51 -11.74 0.87
CA ASP A 288 -8.64 -10.95 1.39
C ASP A 288 -8.48 -10.46 2.84
N ASP A 289 -7.75 -11.21 3.66
CA ASP A 289 -7.64 -11.04 5.11
C ASP A 289 -6.23 -10.62 5.54
N ASN A 290 -5.27 -10.54 4.63
CA ASN A 290 -3.87 -10.25 4.92
C ASN A 290 -3.27 -9.31 3.89
N HIS A 291 -2.40 -8.41 4.34
CA HIS A 291 -1.55 -7.62 3.45
C HIS A 291 -0.10 -7.59 3.92
N ILE A 292 0.77 -7.24 2.99
CA ILE A 292 2.17 -6.87 3.25
C ILE A 292 2.32 -5.37 3.05
N GLN A 293 3.01 -4.71 3.98
CA GLN A 293 3.36 -3.31 3.86
C GLN A 293 4.84 -3.16 3.50
N PHE A 294 5.13 -2.48 2.39
CA PHE A 294 6.48 -2.01 2.07
C PHE A 294 6.60 -0.55 2.49
N THR A 295 7.53 -0.27 3.39
CA THR A 295 7.77 1.09 3.90
C THR A 295 9.18 1.51 3.57
N LEU A 296 9.31 2.66 2.92
CA LEU A 296 10.57 3.31 2.63
C LEU A 296 10.62 4.61 3.42
N THR A 297 11.72 4.81 4.14
CA THR A 297 12.04 6.09 4.77
C THR A 297 13.31 6.64 4.14
N SER A 298 13.19 7.77 3.46
CA SER A 298 14.30 8.51 2.89
C SER A 298 14.76 9.60 3.86
N THR A 299 16.05 9.52 4.21
CA THR A 299 16.70 10.41 5.19
C THR A 299 17.85 11.14 4.51
N PRO A 300 18.01 12.46 4.67
CA PRO A 300 19.13 13.19 4.09
C PRO A 300 20.50 12.58 4.48
N ASN A 301 21.36 12.40 3.48
CA ASN A 301 22.69 11.86 3.67
C ASN A 301 23.66 12.96 4.13
N VAL A 302 23.58 13.32 5.41
CA VAL A 302 24.46 14.33 6.01
C VAL A 302 25.67 13.64 6.64
N PRO A 303 26.91 13.89 6.17
CA PRO A 303 28.11 13.27 6.71
C PRO A 303 28.24 13.44 8.23
N GLY A 304 28.55 12.35 8.93
CA GLY A 304 28.70 12.33 10.39
C GLY A 304 27.38 12.28 11.17
N LYS A 305 26.23 12.55 10.53
CA LYS A 305 24.90 12.38 11.14
C LYS A 305 24.28 11.03 10.77
N ILE A 306 24.48 10.59 9.53
CA ILE A 306 23.81 9.42 8.97
C ILE A 306 24.27 8.11 9.62
N GLU A 307 25.56 7.98 9.92
CA GLU A 307 26.12 6.77 10.56
C GLU A 307 25.53 6.59 11.97
N GLY A 308 25.40 7.70 12.71
CA GLY A 308 24.77 7.71 14.02
C GLY A 308 23.30 7.32 13.97
N TYR A 309 22.56 7.80 12.96
CA TYR A 309 21.17 7.43 12.73
C TYR A 309 21.02 5.94 12.41
N LEU A 310 21.80 5.42 11.45
CA LEU A 310 21.77 4.00 11.08
C LEU A 310 22.12 3.10 12.26
N LYS A 311 23.10 3.50 13.08
CA LYS A 311 23.46 2.79 14.30
C LYS A 311 22.30 2.74 15.31
N ARG A 312 21.72 3.90 15.67
CA ARG A 312 20.59 3.97 16.61
C ARG A 312 19.38 3.17 16.11
N ARG A 313 19.12 3.24 14.81
CA ARG A 313 18.07 2.46 14.16
C ARG A 313 18.34 0.96 14.32
N ALA A 314 19.54 0.50 13.98
CA ALA A 314 19.92 -0.91 14.14
C ALA A 314 19.81 -1.38 15.59
N GLU A 315 20.27 -0.57 16.55
CA GLU A 315 20.13 -0.85 17.99
C GLU A 315 18.66 -0.95 18.43
N ARG A 316 17.80 -0.04 17.94
CA ARG A 316 16.36 -0.07 18.21
C ARG A 316 15.71 -1.37 17.71
N PHE A 317 15.98 -1.76 16.46
CA PHE A 317 15.41 -2.99 15.89
C PHE A 317 16.02 -4.27 16.49
N ALA A 318 17.29 -4.26 16.89
CA ALA A 318 17.92 -5.39 17.57
C ALA A 318 17.32 -5.68 18.96
N GLY A 319 16.69 -4.67 19.58
CA GLY A 319 15.93 -4.86 20.83
C GLY A 319 14.61 -5.59 20.65
N TYR A 320 14.07 -5.64 19.43
CA TYR A 320 12.77 -6.26 19.16
C TYR A 320 12.90 -7.77 18.95
N ASP A 321 12.46 -8.54 19.94
CA ASP A 321 12.48 -10.01 19.92
C ASP A 321 11.07 -10.62 20.04
N GLN A 322 10.03 -9.80 20.02
CA GLN A 322 8.62 -10.22 20.05
C GLN A 322 7.90 -9.85 18.75
N ASP A 323 7.05 -10.77 18.29
CA ASP A 323 6.19 -10.54 17.13
C ASP A 323 4.97 -9.68 17.52
N PRO A 324 4.83 -8.45 16.96
CA PRO A 324 3.70 -7.58 17.26
C PRO A 324 2.34 -8.18 16.89
N VAL A 325 2.27 -9.06 15.89
CA VAL A 325 1.00 -9.71 15.48
C VAL A 325 0.55 -10.70 16.56
N GLU A 326 1.46 -11.53 17.05
CA GLU A 326 1.15 -12.52 18.08
C GLU A 326 0.80 -11.86 19.42
N ILE A 327 1.48 -10.77 19.79
CA ILE A 327 1.14 -9.98 20.98
C ILE A 327 -0.23 -9.33 20.82
N ALA A 328 -0.53 -8.71 19.68
CA ALA A 328 -1.85 -8.16 19.41
C ALA A 328 -2.95 -9.22 19.52
N ARG A 329 -2.74 -10.42 18.96
CA ARG A 329 -3.68 -11.53 19.06
C ARG A 329 -3.96 -11.91 20.52
N LYS A 330 -2.94 -11.97 21.38
CA LYS A 330 -3.11 -12.24 22.82
C LYS A 330 -3.90 -11.15 23.51
N ILE A 331 -3.66 -9.89 23.18
CA ILE A 331 -4.39 -8.75 23.75
C ILE A 331 -5.85 -8.77 23.33
N VAL A 332 -6.13 -8.89 22.03
CA VAL A 332 -7.50 -8.91 21.47
C VAL A 332 -8.30 -10.10 22.00
N SER A 333 -7.66 -11.25 22.24
CA SER A 333 -8.30 -12.44 22.83
C SER A 333 -8.41 -12.42 24.37
N GLY A 334 -7.93 -11.35 25.04
CA GLY A 334 -7.95 -11.24 26.50
C GLY A 334 -6.94 -12.14 27.23
N GLN A 335 -6.01 -12.76 26.51
CA GLN A 335 -4.94 -13.61 27.06
C GLN A 335 -3.79 -12.79 27.68
N MET A 336 -3.68 -11.50 27.34
CA MET A 336 -2.65 -10.58 27.79
C MET A 336 -3.24 -9.18 27.93
N LYS A 337 -2.76 -8.38 28.89
CA LYS A 337 -3.13 -6.97 28.95
C LYS A 337 -2.11 -6.13 28.18
N TYR A 338 -2.54 -5.00 27.62
CA TYR A 338 -1.64 -4.10 26.91
C TYR A 338 -0.55 -3.53 27.84
N GLU A 339 -0.89 -3.28 29.10
CA GLU A 339 0.03 -2.76 30.12
C GLU A 339 1.17 -3.72 30.47
N ASP A 340 1.03 -5.01 30.15
CA ASP A 340 2.04 -6.04 30.39
C ASP A 340 3.12 -6.06 29.28
N VAL A 341 2.95 -5.26 28.21
CA VAL A 341 3.88 -5.22 27.08
C VAL A 341 5.14 -4.43 27.44
N ASP A 342 6.31 -5.04 27.25
CA ASP A 342 7.59 -4.31 27.32
C ASP A 342 7.83 -3.54 26.02
N PRO A 343 7.77 -2.19 26.05
CA PRO A 343 7.88 -1.37 24.84
C PRO A 343 9.27 -1.42 24.18
N LYS A 344 10.29 -1.97 24.87
CA LYS A 344 11.64 -2.13 24.31
C LYS A 344 11.81 -3.39 23.48
N ARG A 345 10.88 -4.34 23.61
CA ARG A 345 10.97 -5.69 23.02
C ARG A 345 10.09 -5.90 21.80
N VAL A 346 9.24 -4.94 21.49
CA VAL A 346 8.30 -4.99 20.38
C VAL A 346 8.20 -3.64 19.71
N TRP A 347 7.98 -3.63 18.41
CA TRP A 347 7.73 -2.40 17.69
C TRP A 347 6.32 -1.87 18.04
N LEU A 348 6.27 -0.93 19.00
CA LEU A 348 5.02 -0.42 19.57
C LEU A 348 4.01 0.11 18.56
N VAL A 349 4.42 0.95 17.60
CA VAL A 349 3.51 1.52 16.58
C VAL A 349 2.79 0.39 15.84
N VAL A 350 3.56 -0.59 15.36
CA VAL A 350 3.02 -1.74 14.63
C VAL A 350 2.11 -2.57 15.53
N LEU A 351 2.50 -2.82 16.78
CA LEU A 351 1.66 -3.53 17.75
C LEU A 351 0.33 -2.82 18.02
N GLN A 352 0.37 -1.52 18.32
CA GLN A 352 -0.82 -0.71 18.65
C GLN A 352 -1.81 -0.72 17.48
N ASP A 353 -1.33 -0.50 16.26
CA ASP A 353 -2.17 -0.65 15.07
C ASP A 353 -2.68 -2.09 14.92
N ASN A 354 -1.91 -3.11 15.29
CA ASN A 354 -2.32 -4.51 15.12
C ASN A 354 -3.49 -4.82 16.04
N ILE A 355 -3.46 -4.33 17.29
CA ILE A 355 -4.56 -4.49 18.24
C ILE A 355 -5.87 -3.93 17.65
N VAL A 356 -5.82 -2.73 17.06
CA VAL A 356 -7.00 -2.09 16.49
C VAL A 356 -7.42 -2.77 15.18
N GLN A 357 -6.53 -2.84 14.20
CA GLN A 357 -6.88 -3.22 12.84
C GLN A 357 -7.28 -4.69 12.69
N THR A 358 -6.72 -5.58 13.53
CA THR A 358 -7.14 -6.99 13.56
C THR A 358 -8.48 -7.19 14.26
N GLY A 359 -8.86 -6.29 15.17
CA GLY A 359 -10.15 -6.31 15.86
C GLY A 359 -11.31 -5.71 15.06
N VAL A 360 -11.05 -4.72 14.20
CA VAL A 360 -12.07 -4.03 13.39
C VAL A 360 -12.68 -4.94 12.31
N GLY A 361 -11.92 -5.92 11.81
CA GLY A 361 -12.37 -6.86 10.78
C GLY A 361 -12.48 -6.24 9.37
N ARG A 362 -12.87 -7.08 8.41
CA ARG A 362 -12.96 -6.74 6.98
C ARG A 362 -14.01 -5.65 6.71
N PRO A 363 -13.73 -4.63 5.85
CA PRO A 363 -14.68 -3.56 5.54
C PRO A 363 -16.05 -4.08 5.11
N SER A 364 -16.08 -5.12 4.29
CA SER A 364 -17.31 -5.77 3.81
C SER A 364 -18.16 -6.42 4.90
N ARG A 365 -17.58 -6.70 6.07
CA ARG A 365 -18.23 -7.41 7.19
C ARG A 365 -18.49 -6.50 8.40
N ARG A 366 -18.08 -5.24 8.34
CA ARG A 366 -18.28 -4.30 9.45
C ARG A 366 -19.77 -3.94 9.59
N PRO A 367 -20.25 -3.75 10.84
CA PRO A 367 -21.56 -3.14 11.05
C PRO A 367 -21.57 -1.70 10.48
N PRO A 368 -22.75 -1.08 10.31
CA PRO A 368 -22.83 0.33 9.93
C PRO A 368 -21.98 1.22 10.84
N GLU A 369 -21.10 2.02 10.25
CA GLU A 369 -20.19 2.91 10.97
C GLU A 369 -20.81 4.31 11.13
N LEU A 370 -20.40 5.03 12.17
CA LEU A 370 -20.78 6.42 12.38
C LEU A 370 -19.53 7.27 12.19
N LEU A 371 -19.41 7.88 11.01
CA LEU A 371 -18.25 8.71 10.66
C LEU A 371 -18.47 10.15 11.08
N GLY A 372 -17.45 10.74 11.69
CA GLY A 372 -17.42 12.10 12.19
C GLY A 372 -16.58 13.03 11.33
N ARG A 373 -16.33 14.23 11.86
CA ARG A 373 -15.48 15.25 11.20
C ARG A 373 -14.02 14.80 11.03
N SER A 374 -13.54 13.96 11.93
CA SER A 374 -12.19 13.37 11.90
C SER A 374 -11.97 12.49 10.66
N ASP A 375 -13.04 11.88 10.16
CA ASP A 375 -12.99 10.88 9.08
C ASP A 375 -13.01 11.50 7.68
N ALA A 376 -12.71 12.80 7.56
CA ALA A 376 -12.79 13.52 6.29
C ALA A 376 -11.97 12.86 5.18
N CYS A 377 -10.76 12.38 5.49
CA CYS A 377 -9.92 11.67 4.53
C CYS A 377 -10.43 10.24 4.25
N VAL A 378 -10.84 9.49 5.27
CA VAL A 378 -11.49 8.18 5.09
C VAL A 378 -12.68 8.28 4.14
N LEU A 379 -13.58 9.25 4.37
CA LEU A 379 -14.72 9.52 3.49
C LEU A 379 -14.32 9.84 2.06
N ARG A 380 -13.27 10.66 1.87
CA ARG A 380 -12.76 11.01 0.54
C ARG A 380 -12.20 9.79 -0.18
N GLN A 381 -11.38 8.99 0.50
CA GLN A 381 -10.80 7.76 -0.06
C GLN A 381 -11.88 6.76 -0.47
N ARG A 382 -12.87 6.52 0.40
CA ARG A 382 -14.04 5.67 0.10
C ARG A 382 -14.78 6.11 -1.17
N ARG A 383 -15.07 7.40 -1.32
CA ARG A 383 -15.74 7.93 -2.51
C ARG A 383 -14.93 7.74 -3.79
N VAL A 384 -13.61 7.99 -3.73
CA VAL A 384 -12.71 7.78 -4.88
C VAL A 384 -12.69 6.31 -5.28
N TRP A 385 -12.52 5.41 -4.31
CA TRP A 385 -12.51 3.97 -4.55
C TRP A 385 -13.82 3.45 -5.16
N LEU A 386 -14.96 3.76 -4.54
CA LEU A 386 -16.27 3.33 -5.04
C LEU A 386 -16.54 3.87 -6.45
N ARG A 387 -16.18 5.13 -6.72
CA ARG A 387 -16.33 5.74 -8.05
C ARG A 387 -15.48 5.03 -9.10
N GLU A 388 -14.19 4.81 -8.82
CA GLU A 388 -13.29 4.20 -9.80
C GLU A 388 -13.61 2.73 -10.02
N LEU A 389 -13.97 1.98 -8.97
CA LEU A 389 -14.45 0.60 -9.13
C LEU A 389 -15.75 0.54 -9.92
N GLN A 390 -16.70 1.47 -9.71
CA GLN A 390 -17.93 1.51 -10.52
C GLN A 390 -17.62 1.80 -11.99
N LYS A 391 -16.75 2.76 -12.28
CA LYS A 391 -16.30 3.02 -13.66
C LYS A 391 -15.61 1.79 -14.26
N PHE A 392 -14.77 1.12 -13.48
CA PHE A 392 -14.06 -0.07 -13.91
C PHE A 392 -15.02 -1.22 -14.24
N ALA A 393 -16.02 -1.45 -13.39
CA ALA A 393 -17.09 -2.42 -13.63
C ALA A 393 -17.91 -2.09 -14.88
N ASP A 394 -18.18 -0.80 -15.12
CA ASP A 394 -18.93 -0.32 -16.28
C ASP A 394 -18.11 -0.29 -17.58
N GLY A 395 -16.81 -0.63 -17.55
CA GLY A 395 -15.91 -0.50 -18.69
C GLY A 395 -15.68 0.96 -19.13
N LYS A 396 -15.90 1.92 -18.22
CA LYS A 396 -15.71 3.36 -18.47
C LYS A 396 -14.24 3.75 -18.25
N PRO A 397 -13.75 4.80 -18.93
CA PRO A 397 -12.40 5.32 -18.71
C PRO A 397 -12.16 5.67 -17.24
N LEU A 398 -11.06 5.15 -16.69
CA LEU A 398 -10.58 5.46 -15.36
C LEU A 398 -9.82 6.79 -15.34
N LYS A 399 -9.78 7.42 -14.17
CA LYS A 399 -8.88 8.57 -13.99
C LYS A 399 -7.44 8.09 -14.13
N GLN A 400 -6.65 8.87 -14.88
CA GLN A 400 -5.21 8.64 -15.00
C GLN A 400 -4.53 9.26 -13.77
N TRP A 401 -4.21 8.41 -12.80
CA TRP A 401 -3.55 8.82 -11.56
C TRP A 401 -2.07 9.09 -11.81
N ARG A 402 -1.61 10.32 -11.55
CA ARG A 402 -0.23 10.72 -11.80
C ARG A 402 0.39 11.37 -10.57
N TYR A 403 1.54 10.85 -10.16
CA TYR A 403 2.40 11.53 -9.21
C TYR A 403 3.23 12.58 -9.94
N ASP A 404 3.05 13.85 -9.58
CA ASP A 404 3.89 14.95 -10.00
C ASP A 404 4.24 15.78 -8.76
N PRO A 405 5.51 15.83 -8.33
CA PRO A 405 5.89 16.58 -7.13
C PRO A 405 5.62 18.09 -7.23
N ALA A 406 5.43 18.63 -8.44
CA ALA A 406 5.02 20.03 -8.63
C ALA A 406 3.51 20.24 -8.42
N GLU A 407 2.69 19.23 -8.67
CA GLU A 407 1.21 19.29 -8.54
C GLU A 407 0.70 18.64 -7.24
N VAL A 408 1.50 17.76 -6.65
CA VAL A 408 1.23 17.02 -5.42
C VAL A 408 2.24 17.47 -4.38
N PRO A 409 2.02 18.65 -3.76
CA PRO A 409 2.97 19.18 -2.80
C PRO A 409 3.04 18.25 -1.59
N VAL A 410 4.22 17.68 -1.38
CA VAL A 410 4.60 16.96 -0.15
C VAL A 410 5.25 17.91 0.88
N HIS A 411 5.33 19.21 0.55
CA HIS A 411 5.88 20.24 1.40
C HIS A 411 4.80 20.85 2.28
N SER A 412 4.92 20.65 3.59
CA SER A 412 4.35 21.57 4.56
C SER A 412 5.39 22.64 4.88
N GLU A 413 5.14 23.89 4.48
CA GLU A 413 5.98 25.05 4.83
C GLU A 413 5.97 25.38 6.34
N PHE A 414 5.33 24.57 7.19
CA PHE A 414 5.06 24.91 8.58
C PHE A 414 5.44 23.77 9.53
N PHE A 415 6.74 23.45 9.57
CA PHE A 415 7.35 22.79 10.74
C PHE A 415 8.25 23.80 11.47
N THR A 416 7.71 24.96 11.84
CA THR A 416 8.37 25.82 12.82
C THR A 416 7.88 25.44 14.20
N THR A 417 8.48 24.40 14.80
CA THR A 417 8.64 24.49 16.26
C THR A 417 9.51 25.73 16.49
N LYS A 418 8.94 26.81 17.00
CA LYS A 418 9.77 27.77 17.73
C LYS A 418 10.47 26.96 18.82
N LYS A 419 11.74 26.61 18.60
CA LYS A 419 12.64 26.31 19.71
C LYS A 419 12.73 27.60 20.50
N ASN A 420 12.04 27.65 21.64
CA ASN A 420 12.38 28.62 22.68
C ASN A 420 13.69 28.20 23.31
#